data_AF-A0A103Y9K9-F1
#
_entry.id   AF-A0A103Y9K9-F1
#
_cell.length_a   1.000
_cell.length_b   1.000
_cell.length_c   1.000
_cell.angle_alpha   90.00
_cell.angle_beta   90.00
_cell.angle_gamma   90.00
#
_symmetry.space_group_name_H-M   'P 1'
#
loop_
_entity.id
_entity.type
_entity.pdbx_description
1 polymer ?
#
loop_
_entity_poly.entity_id
_entity_poly.type
_entity_poly.pdbx_seq_one_letter_code
_entity_poly.pdbx_strand_id
1 'polypeptide(L)'
;MFATVFWQFLTNLKSLNLSNSKFLRTTPDFSGVPKLDELSLRFCSGLIELDPSIGHLGKLTELNLGHCENLKSLPKSICGLSLLERLYLDECSNLEKLPEEVGKIESLQELYATGTAITQLPDSIGLLKKLKQVSLAQSNKRDMKAKPWFSFFPFQIFSQTPTAIKFLPPTVSTLSSIKDMDLSDRDLSDTDIPYDLSQLSSLRYLHLNGNNFVSLPSSLSQLCGLQHLWLNDCKFLQSIMEFPPNLRTLDASNCPLLEGLPNLSNLKHLECIEPDYLEMTYWVDYVNEGKHDVTLQVIIKNKTNDTEWTYEANFFRTFEVNSWVSNGPQPYPIRCGDKIEVYAGGDEDLKVEKCGIHLAYKQHSQSMMETESKILVDFIPQKRGHVAVQTSNKSSNENKLSKRLKLE
;
A
#
# COMPACT_ATOMS: atom_id res chain seq x y z
N MET A 1 -11.49 -44.26 0.65
CA MET A 1 -12.51 -45.07 1.36
C MET A 1 -12.30 -45.11 2.89
N PHE A 2 -11.50 -44.20 3.49
CA PHE A 2 -11.20 -44.23 4.94
C PHE A 2 -11.73 -43.01 5.74
N ALA A 3 -12.44 -42.06 5.14
CA ALA A 3 -12.79 -40.79 5.81
C ALA A 3 -14.20 -40.74 6.44
N THR A 4 -15.12 -41.63 6.07
CA THR A 4 -16.54 -41.51 6.48
C THR A 4 -16.87 -42.09 7.87
N VAL A 5 -15.96 -42.86 8.49
CA VAL A 5 -16.23 -43.51 9.79
C VAL A 5 -15.44 -42.88 10.95
N PHE A 6 -14.37 -42.12 10.66
CA PHE A 6 -13.44 -41.65 11.69
C PHE A 6 -14.07 -40.68 12.70
N TRP A 7 -15.00 -39.84 12.26
CA TRP A 7 -15.57 -38.77 13.08
C TRP A 7 -16.72 -39.19 13.99
N GLN A 8 -17.30 -40.39 13.82
CA GLN A 8 -18.49 -40.82 14.57
C GLN A 8 -18.28 -40.88 16.09
N PHE A 9 -17.03 -40.93 16.56
CA PHE A 9 -16.69 -41.01 17.99
C PHE A 9 -16.20 -39.69 18.59
N LEU A 10 -16.09 -38.62 17.78
CA LEU A 10 -15.49 -37.34 18.19
C LEU A 10 -16.54 -36.26 18.48
N THR A 11 -17.68 -36.65 19.03
CA THR A 11 -18.87 -35.79 19.23
C THR A 11 -18.67 -34.61 20.21
N ASN A 12 -17.59 -34.63 20.99
CA ASN A 12 -17.20 -33.54 21.90
C ASN A 12 -16.00 -32.73 21.41
N LEU A 13 -15.50 -32.99 20.20
CA LEU A 13 -14.38 -32.25 19.62
C LEU A 13 -14.78 -30.80 19.39
N LYS A 14 -14.00 -29.88 19.98
CA LYS A 14 -14.22 -28.43 19.88
C LYS A 14 -13.28 -27.74 18.90
N SER A 15 -12.04 -28.21 18.81
CA SER A 15 -11.03 -27.63 17.93
C SER A 15 -10.42 -28.74 17.09
N LEU A 16 -10.36 -28.52 15.78
CA LEU A 16 -9.79 -29.45 14.80
C LEU A 16 -8.78 -28.69 13.94
N ASN A 17 -7.53 -29.10 14.01
CA ASN A 17 -6.45 -28.56 13.20
C ASN A 17 -5.96 -29.61 12.19
N LEU A 18 -6.23 -29.34 10.92
CA LEU A 18 -5.80 -30.11 9.75
C LEU A 18 -4.76 -29.33 8.92
N SER A 19 -4.16 -28.28 9.49
CA SER A 19 -3.20 -27.42 8.78
C SER A 19 -2.02 -28.20 8.21
N ASN A 20 -1.44 -27.70 7.13
CA ASN A 20 -0.31 -28.30 6.41
C ASN A 20 -0.61 -29.69 5.82
N SER A 21 -1.88 -30.05 5.64
CA SER A 21 -2.27 -31.30 4.96
C SER A 21 -2.15 -31.16 3.45
N LYS A 22 -0.91 -31.20 2.94
CA LYS A 22 -0.58 -30.95 1.52
C LYS A 22 -1.28 -31.88 0.51
N PHE A 23 -1.74 -33.05 0.95
CA PHE A 23 -2.42 -34.04 0.11
C PHE A 23 -3.95 -34.03 0.28
N LEU A 24 -4.49 -33.22 1.19
CA LEU A 24 -5.93 -33.11 1.41
C LEU A 24 -6.55 -32.37 0.23
N ARG A 25 -7.20 -33.09 -0.68
CA ARG A 25 -7.83 -32.50 -1.88
C ARG A 25 -9.24 -31.98 -1.61
N THR A 26 -9.97 -32.65 -0.73
CA THR A 26 -11.30 -32.29 -0.25
C THR A 26 -11.35 -32.53 1.24
N THR A 27 -12.11 -31.73 1.99
CA THR A 27 -12.29 -31.97 3.42
C THR A 27 -13.08 -33.25 3.66
N PRO A 28 -12.94 -33.89 4.83
CA PRO A 28 -13.83 -34.98 5.20
C PRO A 28 -15.26 -34.48 5.48
N ASP A 29 -16.19 -35.43 5.60
CA ASP A 29 -17.53 -35.18 6.16
C ASP A 29 -17.41 -34.80 7.65
N PHE A 30 -17.92 -33.62 8.01
CA PHE A 30 -17.89 -33.09 9.37
C PHE A 30 -19.14 -33.42 10.21
N SER A 31 -20.08 -34.20 9.68
CA SER A 31 -21.34 -34.54 10.38
C SER A 31 -21.13 -35.26 11.72
N GLY A 32 -19.98 -35.90 11.93
CA GLY A 32 -19.60 -36.57 13.19
C GLY A 32 -19.07 -35.64 14.29
N VAL A 33 -18.77 -34.37 13.99
CA VAL A 33 -18.19 -33.39 14.92
C VAL A 33 -19.08 -32.14 15.10
N PRO A 34 -20.34 -32.29 15.53
CA PRO A 34 -21.32 -31.19 15.54
C PRO A 34 -21.03 -30.09 16.58
N LYS A 35 -20.10 -30.31 17.52
CA LYS A 35 -19.71 -29.36 18.57
C LYS A 35 -18.41 -28.61 18.24
N LEU A 36 -17.98 -28.65 16.99
CA LEU A 36 -16.76 -27.99 16.57
C LEU A 36 -16.95 -26.47 16.63
N ASP A 37 -16.11 -25.81 17.43
CA ASP A 37 -16.06 -24.37 17.65
C ASP A 37 -14.99 -23.73 16.74
N GLU A 38 -13.91 -24.46 16.43
CA GLU A 38 -12.77 -23.98 15.63
C GLU A 38 -12.30 -25.04 14.62
N LEU A 39 -12.13 -24.63 13.36
CA LEU A 39 -11.58 -25.47 12.29
C LEU A 39 -10.43 -24.74 11.58
N SER A 40 -9.25 -25.34 11.59
CA SER A 40 -8.09 -24.84 10.86
C SER A 40 -7.64 -25.80 9.78
N LEU A 41 -7.61 -25.31 8.54
CA LEU A 41 -7.15 -25.95 7.31
C LEU A 41 -5.99 -25.15 6.69
N ARG A 42 -5.31 -24.31 7.48
CA ARG A 42 -4.27 -23.40 6.99
C ARG A 42 -3.15 -24.15 6.28
N PHE A 43 -2.59 -23.61 5.21
CA PHE A 43 -1.52 -24.24 4.41
C PHE A 43 -1.88 -25.61 3.83
N CYS A 44 -3.17 -25.92 3.64
CA CYS A 44 -3.59 -27.09 2.85
C CYS A 44 -3.48 -26.78 1.36
N SER A 45 -2.25 -26.68 0.84
CA SER A 45 -2.00 -26.29 -0.55
C SER A 45 -2.63 -27.24 -1.58
N GLY A 46 -2.97 -28.48 -1.22
CA GLY A 46 -3.66 -29.43 -2.09
C GLY A 46 -5.18 -29.31 -2.12
N LEU A 47 -5.77 -28.50 -1.23
CA LEU A 47 -7.22 -28.39 -1.04
C LEU A 47 -7.87 -27.67 -2.20
N ILE A 48 -8.85 -28.31 -2.84
CA ILE A 48 -9.56 -27.80 -4.02
C ILE A 48 -10.97 -27.35 -3.66
N GLU A 49 -11.64 -28.11 -2.80
CA GLU A 49 -13.02 -27.91 -2.40
C GLU A 49 -13.25 -28.32 -0.94
N LEU A 50 -14.32 -27.80 -0.34
CA LEU A 50 -14.79 -28.23 0.98
C LEU A 50 -16.03 -29.10 0.80
N ASP A 51 -16.12 -30.15 1.62
CA ASP A 51 -17.32 -30.97 1.73
C ASP A 51 -18.51 -30.11 2.23
N PRO A 52 -19.70 -30.23 1.61
CA PRO A 52 -20.85 -29.42 1.99
C PRO A 52 -21.30 -29.56 3.44
N SER A 53 -20.98 -30.67 4.12
CA SER A 53 -21.27 -30.90 5.54
C SER A 53 -20.68 -29.83 6.46
N ILE A 54 -19.71 -29.03 6.01
CA ILE A 54 -19.19 -27.87 6.74
C ILE A 54 -20.33 -26.95 7.20
N GLY A 55 -21.38 -26.78 6.39
CA GLY A 55 -22.53 -25.94 6.70
C GLY A 55 -23.39 -26.44 7.88
N HIS A 56 -23.20 -27.68 8.32
CA HIS A 56 -23.88 -28.25 9.48
C HIS A 56 -23.17 -27.95 10.80
N LEU A 57 -21.97 -27.35 10.77
CA LEU A 57 -21.22 -26.98 11.97
C LEU A 57 -21.79 -25.71 12.62
N GLY A 58 -23.02 -25.80 13.13
CA GLY A 58 -23.75 -24.68 13.73
C GLY A 58 -23.15 -24.10 15.03
N LYS A 59 -22.03 -24.65 15.51
CA LYS A 59 -21.25 -24.12 16.64
C LYS A 59 -19.93 -23.47 16.23
N LEU A 60 -19.55 -23.56 14.95
CA LEU A 60 -18.27 -23.06 14.47
C LEU A 60 -18.24 -21.54 14.58
N THR A 61 -17.25 -21.04 15.31
CA THR A 61 -16.99 -19.61 15.51
C THR A 61 -15.79 -19.13 14.69
N GLU A 62 -14.87 -20.04 14.36
CA GLU A 62 -13.67 -19.74 13.57
C GLU A 62 -13.42 -20.79 12.48
N LEU A 63 -13.21 -20.31 11.25
CA LEU A 63 -12.81 -21.12 10.10
C LEU A 63 -11.57 -20.51 9.45
N ASN A 64 -10.45 -21.23 9.47
CA ASN A 64 -9.20 -20.79 8.87
C ASN A 64 -8.83 -21.65 7.66
N LEU A 65 -8.90 -21.06 6.46
CA LEU A 65 -8.53 -21.64 5.17
C LEU A 65 -7.30 -20.95 4.56
N GLY A 66 -6.57 -20.15 5.34
CA GLY A 66 -5.46 -19.35 4.82
C GLY A 66 -4.39 -20.20 4.11
N HIS A 67 -3.80 -19.69 3.04
CA HIS A 67 -2.81 -20.35 2.19
C HIS A 67 -3.30 -21.67 1.55
N CYS A 68 -4.61 -21.82 1.32
CA CYS A 68 -5.15 -22.89 0.47
C CYS A 68 -5.15 -22.44 -0.99
N GLU A 69 -3.96 -22.36 -1.60
CA GLU A 69 -3.75 -21.76 -2.92
C GLU A 69 -4.61 -22.38 -4.04
N ASN A 70 -4.95 -23.67 -3.95
CA ASN A 70 -5.76 -24.40 -4.94
C ASN A 70 -7.28 -24.36 -4.68
N LEU A 71 -7.74 -23.73 -3.59
CA LEU A 71 -9.16 -23.64 -3.25
C LEU A 71 -9.86 -22.75 -4.27
N LYS A 72 -10.83 -23.31 -5.01
CA LYS A 72 -11.51 -22.60 -6.11
C LYS A 72 -12.77 -21.87 -5.68
N SER A 73 -13.52 -22.46 -4.75
CA SER A 73 -14.81 -21.94 -4.29
C SER A 73 -15.13 -22.45 -2.89
N LEU A 74 -15.97 -21.69 -2.19
CA LEU A 74 -16.59 -22.12 -0.94
C LEU A 74 -17.95 -22.77 -1.28
N PRO A 75 -18.34 -23.88 -0.62
CA PRO A 75 -19.63 -24.49 -0.84
C PRO A 75 -20.75 -23.57 -0.37
N LYS A 76 -21.89 -23.55 -1.06
CA LYS A 76 -23.05 -22.71 -0.68
C LYS A 76 -23.52 -22.95 0.76
N SER A 77 -23.33 -24.16 1.27
CA SER A 77 -23.69 -24.54 2.64
C SER A 77 -22.90 -23.79 3.72
N ILE A 78 -21.75 -23.17 3.39
CA ILE A 78 -20.98 -22.35 4.34
C ILE A 78 -21.83 -21.19 4.91
N CYS A 79 -22.84 -20.72 4.17
CA CYS A 79 -23.78 -19.71 4.62
C CYS A 79 -24.71 -20.20 5.75
N GLY A 80 -24.70 -21.50 6.08
CA GLY A 80 -25.40 -22.10 7.22
C GLY A 80 -24.67 -21.94 8.55
N LEU A 81 -23.42 -21.44 8.55
CA LEU A 81 -22.60 -21.23 9.74
C LEU A 81 -23.05 -20.00 10.54
N SER A 82 -24.22 -20.08 11.18
CA SER A 82 -24.87 -18.93 11.84
C SER A 82 -24.11 -18.33 13.03
N LEU A 83 -23.11 -19.01 13.59
CA LEU A 83 -22.27 -18.54 14.69
C LEU A 83 -20.82 -18.18 14.28
N LEU A 84 -20.49 -18.26 12.99
CA LEU A 84 -19.13 -17.98 12.52
C LEU A 84 -18.79 -16.50 12.68
N GLU A 85 -17.80 -16.21 13.53
CA GLU A 85 -17.33 -14.86 13.82
C GLU A 85 -16.11 -14.47 12.99
N ARG A 86 -15.23 -15.43 12.67
CA ARG A 86 -13.93 -15.19 12.03
C ARG A 86 -13.71 -16.15 10.86
N LEU A 87 -13.51 -15.59 9.67
CA LEU A 87 -13.25 -16.32 8.44
C LEU A 87 -11.92 -15.85 7.81
N TYR A 88 -10.94 -16.75 7.74
CA TYR A 88 -9.64 -16.49 7.13
C TYR A 88 -9.51 -17.23 5.80
N LEU A 89 -9.29 -16.48 4.73
CA LEU A 89 -9.15 -16.91 3.33
C LEU A 89 -7.87 -16.35 2.69
N ASP A 90 -6.99 -15.72 3.49
CA ASP A 90 -5.76 -15.11 2.99
C ASP A 90 -4.95 -16.08 2.13
N GLU A 91 -4.36 -15.60 1.04
CA GLU A 91 -3.53 -16.37 0.11
C GLU A 91 -4.24 -17.59 -0.51
N CYS A 92 -5.59 -17.60 -0.54
CA CYS A 92 -6.36 -18.50 -1.41
C CYS A 92 -6.37 -17.95 -2.84
N SER A 93 -5.23 -18.00 -3.52
CA SER A 93 -4.99 -17.31 -4.81
C SER A 93 -5.91 -17.72 -5.97
N ASN A 94 -6.55 -18.89 -5.92
CA ASN A 94 -7.51 -19.35 -6.93
C ASN A 94 -8.98 -19.16 -6.52
N LEU A 95 -9.25 -18.54 -5.36
CA LEU A 95 -10.62 -18.27 -4.91
C LEU A 95 -11.15 -17.02 -5.62
N GLU A 96 -12.06 -17.20 -6.56
CA GLU A 96 -12.53 -16.13 -7.45
C GLU A 96 -13.75 -15.37 -6.91
N LYS A 97 -14.54 -15.97 -6.01
CA LYS A 97 -15.81 -15.40 -5.53
C LYS A 97 -16.14 -15.87 -4.11
N LEU A 98 -16.81 -14.99 -3.36
CA LEU A 98 -17.54 -15.39 -2.16
C LEU A 98 -18.93 -15.94 -2.55
N PRO A 99 -19.57 -16.76 -1.69
CA PRO A 99 -20.94 -17.19 -1.90
C PRO A 99 -21.92 -16.00 -1.97
N GLU A 100 -22.88 -16.04 -2.89
CA GLU A 100 -23.89 -14.97 -3.08
C GLU A 100 -24.68 -14.66 -1.80
N GLU A 101 -24.85 -15.64 -0.92
CA GLU A 101 -25.61 -15.51 0.33
C GLU A 101 -24.71 -15.35 1.57
N VAL A 102 -23.45 -14.90 1.42
CA VAL A 102 -22.52 -14.70 2.56
C VAL A 102 -23.13 -13.84 3.66
N GLY A 103 -24.05 -12.93 3.32
CA GLY A 103 -24.83 -12.13 4.27
C GLY A 103 -25.66 -12.90 5.29
N LYS A 104 -25.91 -14.22 5.09
CA LYS A 104 -26.58 -15.08 6.07
C LYS A 104 -25.72 -15.40 7.30
N ILE A 105 -24.41 -15.17 7.21
CA ILE A 105 -23.46 -15.35 8.31
C ILE A 105 -23.50 -14.09 9.21
N GLU A 106 -24.66 -13.78 9.79
CA GLU A 106 -24.92 -12.51 10.51
C GLU A 106 -24.02 -12.29 11.74
N SER A 107 -23.37 -13.35 12.22
CA SER A 107 -22.40 -13.33 13.31
C SER A 107 -21.00 -12.89 12.89
N LEU A 108 -20.69 -12.83 11.58
CA LEU A 108 -19.35 -12.57 11.08
C LEU A 108 -18.86 -11.18 11.52
N GLN A 109 -17.68 -11.17 12.15
CA GLN A 109 -17.02 -9.98 12.69
C GLN A 109 -15.74 -9.66 11.92
N GLU A 110 -15.04 -10.69 11.42
CA GLU A 110 -13.76 -10.55 10.73
C GLU A 110 -13.73 -11.41 9.48
N LEU A 111 -13.41 -10.79 8.34
CA LEU A 111 -13.21 -11.45 7.06
C LEU A 111 -11.86 -11.05 6.49
N TYR A 112 -10.93 -12.01 6.46
CA TYR A 112 -9.61 -11.82 5.86
C TYR A 112 -9.52 -12.63 4.57
N ALA A 113 -9.27 -11.96 3.46
CA ALA A 113 -9.26 -12.55 2.13
C ALA A 113 -8.20 -11.87 1.24
N THR A 114 -7.06 -11.50 1.85
CA THR A 114 -5.93 -10.89 1.16
C THR A 114 -5.27 -11.88 0.22
N GLY A 115 -4.83 -11.45 -0.97
CA GLY A 115 -4.20 -12.34 -1.94
C GLY A 115 -5.14 -13.38 -2.59
N THR A 116 -6.46 -13.18 -2.50
CA THR A 116 -7.46 -13.95 -3.26
C THR A 116 -7.64 -13.40 -4.69
N ALA A 117 -8.26 -14.18 -5.58
CA ALA A 117 -8.65 -13.74 -6.92
C ALA A 117 -10.09 -13.18 -6.97
N ILE A 118 -10.62 -12.72 -5.82
CA ILE A 118 -11.96 -12.17 -5.74
C ILE A 118 -12.03 -10.88 -6.55
N THR A 119 -12.92 -10.85 -7.54
CA THR A 119 -13.10 -9.70 -8.44
C THR A 119 -14.32 -8.85 -8.10
N GLN A 120 -15.29 -9.40 -7.37
CA GLN A 120 -16.50 -8.73 -6.94
C GLN A 120 -16.97 -9.29 -5.60
N LEU A 121 -17.45 -8.42 -4.71
CA LEU A 121 -18.17 -8.83 -3.52
C LEU A 121 -19.67 -9.01 -3.83
N PRO A 122 -20.33 -10.02 -3.25
CA PRO A 122 -21.77 -10.23 -3.43
C PRO A 122 -22.58 -9.13 -2.71
N ASP A 123 -23.75 -8.78 -3.27
CA ASP A 123 -24.64 -7.75 -2.69
C ASP A 123 -25.03 -8.06 -1.24
N SER A 124 -25.10 -9.33 -0.86
CA SER A 124 -25.44 -9.75 0.50
C SER A 124 -24.41 -9.36 1.56
N ILE A 125 -23.19 -8.92 1.17
CA ILE A 125 -22.16 -8.46 2.12
C ILE A 125 -22.70 -7.35 3.04
N GLY A 126 -23.57 -6.47 2.53
CA GLY A 126 -24.19 -5.40 3.30
C GLY A 126 -25.09 -5.88 4.47
N LEU A 127 -25.48 -7.15 4.49
CA LEU A 127 -26.27 -7.73 5.58
C LEU A 127 -25.42 -8.06 6.82
N LEU A 128 -24.09 -8.07 6.71
CA LEU A 128 -23.17 -8.40 7.80
C LEU A 128 -23.02 -7.24 8.81
N LYS A 129 -24.08 -6.96 9.58
CA LYS A 129 -24.14 -5.82 10.51
C LYS A 129 -23.15 -5.88 11.67
N LYS A 130 -22.53 -7.03 11.93
CA LYS A 130 -21.50 -7.21 12.96
C LYS A 130 -20.07 -7.17 12.43
N LEU A 131 -19.89 -7.05 11.11
CA LEU A 131 -18.56 -7.03 10.49
C LEU A 131 -17.80 -5.79 10.95
N LYS A 132 -16.65 -5.99 11.59
CA LYS A 132 -15.77 -4.95 12.14
C LYS A 132 -14.52 -4.79 11.30
N GLN A 133 -14.04 -5.86 10.68
CA GLN A 133 -12.80 -5.88 9.91
C GLN A 133 -13.00 -6.65 8.62
N VAL A 134 -12.55 -6.06 7.52
CA VAL A 134 -12.50 -6.71 6.21
C VAL A 134 -11.19 -6.39 5.53
N SER A 135 -10.42 -7.41 5.19
CA SER A 135 -9.18 -7.27 4.42
C SER A 135 -9.32 -8.00 3.10
N LEU A 136 -9.24 -7.21 2.03
CA LEU A 136 -9.34 -7.60 0.64
C LEU A 136 -8.20 -6.89 -0.09
N ALA A 137 -6.97 -6.95 0.44
CA ALA A 137 -5.80 -6.48 -0.27
C ALA A 137 -5.29 -7.53 -1.27
N GLN A 138 -4.66 -7.13 -2.37
CA GLN A 138 -3.91 -8.08 -3.18
C GLN A 138 -2.56 -8.38 -2.54
N SER A 139 -2.10 -9.64 -2.62
CA SER A 139 -0.75 -9.98 -2.20
C SER A 139 0.26 -9.40 -3.20
N ASN A 140 1.34 -8.78 -2.70
CA ASN A 140 2.45 -8.20 -3.48
C ASN A 140 3.27 -9.20 -4.34
N LYS A 141 2.81 -10.44 -4.49
CA LYS A 141 3.40 -11.44 -5.38
C LYS A 141 3.09 -11.06 -6.84
N ARG A 142 3.92 -10.18 -7.41
CA ARG A 142 3.96 -9.86 -8.86
C ARG A 142 4.25 -11.07 -9.76
N ASP A 143 4.44 -12.26 -9.19
CA ASP A 143 4.55 -13.56 -9.86
C ASP A 143 3.29 -14.42 -9.71
N MET A 144 2.10 -13.82 -9.59
CA MET A 144 0.93 -14.53 -10.07
C MET A 144 1.14 -14.77 -11.57
N LYS A 145 1.46 -16.03 -11.91
CA LYS A 145 1.07 -16.66 -13.17
C LYS A 145 -0.47 -16.65 -13.28
N ALA A 146 -1.10 -15.49 -13.13
CA ALA A 146 -2.35 -15.21 -13.76
C ALA A 146 -2.03 -15.39 -15.24
N LYS A 147 -2.36 -16.55 -15.80
CA LYS A 147 -2.51 -16.66 -17.24
C LYS A 147 -3.52 -15.56 -17.58
N PRO A 148 -3.11 -14.48 -18.25
CA PRO A 148 -4.10 -13.57 -18.80
C PRO A 148 -4.88 -14.44 -19.78
N TRP A 149 -6.17 -14.63 -19.54
CA TRP A 149 -7.05 -15.33 -20.47
C TRP A 149 -7.04 -14.72 -21.89
N PHE A 150 -6.45 -13.53 -22.04
CA PHE A 150 -6.15 -12.86 -23.30
C PHE A 150 -4.85 -13.29 -24.03
N SER A 151 -4.12 -14.33 -23.57
CA SER A 151 -2.84 -14.73 -24.19
C SER A 151 -2.95 -15.43 -25.57
N PHE A 152 -4.00 -15.13 -26.35
CA PHE A 152 -4.13 -15.59 -27.75
C PHE A 152 -4.50 -14.51 -28.77
N PHE A 153 -4.43 -13.21 -28.42
CA PHE A 153 -4.58 -12.15 -29.43
C PHE A 153 -3.32 -11.27 -29.51
N PRO A 154 -2.51 -11.39 -30.58
CA PRO A 154 -1.34 -10.57 -30.78
C PRO A 154 -1.74 -9.23 -31.42
N PHE A 155 -2.51 -8.37 -30.76
CA PHE A 155 -2.68 -6.98 -31.19
C PHE A 155 -3.00 -6.06 -30.01
N GLN A 156 -2.11 -5.09 -29.76
CA GLN A 156 -2.41 -3.87 -29.02
C GLN A 156 -3.47 -3.07 -29.79
N ILE A 157 -4.69 -2.99 -29.24
CA ILE A 157 -5.65 -1.93 -29.57
C ILE A 157 -6.29 -1.47 -28.26
N PHE A 158 -6.17 -0.18 -27.98
CA PHE A 158 -6.84 0.52 -26.88
C PHE A 158 -8.37 0.42 -27.01
N SER A 159 -9.02 0.27 -25.84
CA SER A 159 -10.45 0.49 -25.53
C SER A 159 -11.51 -0.30 -26.28
N GLN A 160 -12.14 -1.29 -25.61
CA GLN A 160 -13.58 -1.65 -25.63
C GLN A 160 -13.78 -2.59 -24.40
N THR A 161 -14.49 -2.34 -23.30
CA THR A 161 -15.58 -1.44 -22.89
C THR A 161 -15.45 -1.25 -21.36
N PRO A 162 -15.79 -0.10 -20.77
CA PRO A 162 -15.85 0.04 -19.32
C PRO A 162 -17.19 -0.52 -18.84
N THR A 163 -17.33 -1.84 -18.73
CA THR A 163 -18.26 -2.36 -17.73
C THR A 163 -17.56 -2.19 -16.41
N ALA A 164 -17.85 -1.10 -15.70
CA ALA A 164 -17.38 -0.86 -14.34
C ALA A 164 -17.61 -2.13 -13.51
N ILE A 165 -16.55 -2.93 -13.31
CA ILE A 165 -16.56 -4.03 -12.36
C ILE A 165 -16.47 -3.30 -11.03
N LYS A 166 -17.63 -2.90 -10.50
CA LYS A 166 -17.73 -2.38 -9.15
C LYS A 166 -17.33 -3.52 -8.22
N PHE A 167 -16.05 -3.55 -7.83
CA PHE A 167 -15.54 -4.52 -6.86
C PHE A 167 -16.41 -4.50 -5.60
N LEU A 168 -16.78 -3.29 -5.17
CA LEU A 168 -17.70 -3.05 -4.06
C LEU A 168 -19.15 -2.89 -4.54
N PRO A 169 -20.11 -3.69 -4.05
CA PRO A 169 -21.53 -3.47 -4.30
C PRO A 169 -22.01 -2.22 -3.53
N PRO A 170 -23.08 -1.54 -3.98
CA PRO A 170 -23.64 -0.38 -3.28
C PRO A 170 -24.03 -0.68 -1.82
N THR A 171 -24.40 -1.92 -1.52
CA THR A 171 -24.79 -2.38 -0.18
C THR A 171 -23.65 -2.35 0.83
N VAL A 172 -22.39 -2.22 0.39
CA VAL A 172 -21.23 -2.06 1.29
C VAL A 172 -21.40 -0.86 2.22
N SER A 173 -22.04 0.22 1.75
CA SER A 173 -22.37 1.42 2.53
C SER A 173 -23.21 1.13 3.78
N THR A 174 -23.91 0.00 3.81
CA THR A 174 -24.80 -0.39 4.91
C THR A 174 -24.07 -1.12 6.06
N LEU A 175 -22.76 -1.34 5.94
CA LEU A 175 -21.90 -1.95 6.97
C LEU A 175 -21.68 -1.00 8.16
N SER A 176 -22.66 -0.87 9.04
CA SER A 176 -22.65 0.13 10.12
C SER A 176 -21.59 -0.10 11.22
N SER A 177 -21.05 -1.32 11.33
CA SER A 177 -20.10 -1.69 12.39
C SER A 177 -18.64 -1.77 11.92
N ILE A 178 -18.39 -1.58 10.63
CA ILE A 178 -17.04 -1.72 10.07
C ILE A 178 -16.13 -0.64 10.66
N LYS A 179 -14.93 -1.05 11.10
CA LYS A 179 -13.92 -0.18 11.69
C LYS A 179 -12.65 -0.16 10.86
N ASP A 180 -12.34 -1.28 10.23
CA ASP A 180 -11.12 -1.48 9.45
C ASP A 180 -11.49 -2.10 8.10
N MET A 181 -11.08 -1.43 7.04
CA MET A 181 -11.31 -1.86 5.66
C MET A 181 -10.03 -1.69 4.87
N ASP A 182 -9.51 -2.81 4.37
CA ASP A 182 -8.31 -2.86 3.55
C ASP A 182 -8.64 -3.33 2.14
N LEU A 183 -8.37 -2.47 1.16
CA LEU A 183 -8.63 -2.64 -0.27
C LEU A 183 -7.36 -2.36 -1.09
N SER A 184 -6.20 -2.59 -0.49
CA SER A 184 -4.90 -2.26 -1.08
C SER A 184 -4.56 -3.11 -2.31
N ASP A 185 -3.81 -2.53 -3.26
CA ASP A 185 -3.25 -3.23 -4.42
C ASP A 185 -4.29 -3.93 -5.32
N ARG A 186 -5.51 -3.40 -5.40
CA ARG A 186 -6.66 -4.01 -6.11
C ARG A 186 -6.90 -3.44 -7.51
N ASP A 187 -5.95 -2.67 -8.03
CA ASP A 187 -6.07 -1.92 -9.28
C ASP A 187 -7.29 -0.97 -9.34
N LEU A 188 -7.80 -0.53 -8.18
CA LEU A 188 -8.99 0.31 -8.08
C LEU A 188 -8.75 1.68 -8.71
N SER A 189 -9.78 2.21 -9.34
CA SER A 189 -9.84 3.56 -9.89
C SER A 189 -10.95 4.38 -9.23
N ASP A 190 -11.03 5.67 -9.56
CA ASP A 190 -11.98 6.63 -9.00
C ASP A 190 -13.45 6.20 -9.18
N THR A 191 -13.75 5.36 -10.18
CA THR A 191 -15.11 4.87 -10.45
C THR A 191 -15.51 3.65 -9.62
N ASP A 192 -14.55 3.00 -8.95
CA ASP A 192 -14.77 1.74 -8.24
C ASP A 192 -15.13 1.96 -6.77
N ILE A 193 -14.83 3.14 -6.23
CA ILE A 193 -15.25 3.54 -4.89
C ILE A 193 -16.72 4.01 -4.94
N PRO A 194 -17.64 3.38 -4.19
CA PRO A 194 -19.03 3.80 -4.15
C PRO A 194 -19.16 5.24 -3.63
N TYR A 195 -19.99 6.05 -4.29
CA TYR A 195 -20.34 7.40 -3.80
C TYR A 195 -20.94 7.36 -2.38
N ASP A 196 -21.62 6.28 -2.00
CA ASP A 196 -22.31 6.15 -0.71
C ASP A 196 -21.43 5.64 0.46
N LEU A 197 -20.09 5.58 0.32
CA LEU A 197 -19.22 5.17 1.44
C LEU A 197 -19.37 6.06 2.69
N SER A 198 -19.90 7.28 2.55
CA SER A 198 -20.13 8.21 3.66
C SER A 198 -20.99 7.64 4.80
N GLN A 199 -21.77 6.59 4.54
CA GLN A 199 -22.60 5.92 5.54
C GLN A 199 -21.82 4.99 6.49
N LEU A 200 -20.54 4.74 6.21
CA LEU A 200 -19.65 3.95 7.07
C LEU A 200 -19.18 4.74 8.31
N SER A 201 -20.14 5.17 9.14
CA SER A 201 -19.91 6.04 10.30
C SER A 201 -18.96 5.47 11.37
N SER A 202 -18.81 4.15 11.43
CA SER A 202 -17.90 3.48 12.37
C SER A 202 -16.48 3.29 11.84
N LEU A 203 -16.23 3.54 10.54
CA LEU A 203 -14.95 3.26 9.89
C LEU A 203 -13.87 4.19 10.45
N ARG A 204 -12.74 3.61 10.88
CA ARG A 204 -11.61 4.31 11.49
C ARG A 204 -10.33 4.16 10.68
N TYR A 205 -10.13 2.99 10.08
CA TYR A 205 -8.96 2.60 9.32
C TYR A 205 -9.39 2.27 7.90
N LEU A 206 -8.81 2.94 6.91
CA LEU A 206 -9.08 2.71 5.50
C LEU A 206 -7.76 2.62 4.73
N HIS A 207 -7.45 1.42 4.24
CA HIS A 207 -6.26 1.16 3.43
C HIS A 207 -6.63 1.10 1.95
N LEU A 208 -6.05 2.02 1.18
CA LEU A 208 -6.27 2.22 -0.25
C LEU A 208 -4.95 2.27 -1.03
N ASN A 209 -3.83 1.94 -0.39
CA ASN A 209 -2.49 2.00 -1.00
C ASN A 209 -2.34 1.08 -2.22
N GLY A 210 -1.42 1.45 -3.12
CA GLY A 210 -1.09 0.66 -4.31
C GLY A 210 -2.18 0.61 -5.39
N ASN A 211 -3.20 1.45 -5.32
CA ASN A 211 -4.28 1.53 -6.31
C ASN A 211 -4.02 2.59 -7.40
N ASN A 212 -4.88 2.63 -8.42
CA ASN A 212 -4.73 3.44 -9.63
C ASN A 212 -5.62 4.71 -9.62
N PHE A 213 -5.87 5.29 -8.45
CA PHE A 213 -6.66 6.51 -8.32
C PHE A 213 -5.98 7.68 -9.04
N VAL A 214 -6.76 8.46 -9.79
CA VAL A 214 -6.37 9.79 -10.29
C VAL A 214 -6.80 10.84 -9.26
N SER A 215 -7.99 10.66 -8.69
CA SER A 215 -8.59 11.49 -7.64
C SER A 215 -9.43 10.63 -6.70
N LEU A 216 -9.50 10.99 -5.42
CA LEU A 216 -10.42 10.33 -4.49
C LEU A 216 -11.82 10.96 -4.55
N PRO A 217 -12.89 10.17 -4.36
CA PRO A 217 -14.26 10.68 -4.40
C PRO A 217 -14.55 11.62 -3.23
N SER A 218 -15.39 12.63 -3.50
CA SER A 218 -15.77 13.65 -2.51
C SER A 218 -16.53 13.15 -1.30
N SER A 219 -17.16 11.99 -1.41
CA SER A 219 -17.80 11.33 -0.29
C SER A 219 -16.82 10.89 0.80
N LEU A 220 -15.52 10.74 0.51
CA LEU A 220 -14.50 10.39 1.50
C LEU A 220 -14.38 11.46 2.60
N SER A 221 -14.60 12.73 2.28
CA SER A 221 -14.59 13.84 3.27
C SER A 221 -15.73 13.73 4.29
N GLN A 222 -16.80 13.00 3.95
CA GLN A 222 -17.97 12.80 4.81
C GLN A 222 -17.78 11.64 5.79
N LEU A 223 -16.68 10.90 5.72
CA LEU A 223 -16.35 9.83 6.68
C LEU A 223 -15.91 10.43 8.02
N CYS A 224 -16.85 11.01 8.76
CA CYS A 224 -16.59 11.71 10.02
C CYS A 224 -15.90 10.84 11.08
N GLY A 225 -16.02 9.51 11.01
CA GLY A 225 -15.36 8.58 11.92
C GLY A 225 -13.90 8.24 11.55
N LEU A 226 -13.46 8.54 10.32
CA LEU A 226 -12.19 8.07 9.79
C LEU A 226 -11.01 8.76 10.49
N GLN A 227 -10.05 7.96 10.94
CA GLN A 227 -8.88 8.41 11.69
C GLN A 227 -7.58 8.15 10.94
N HIS A 228 -7.49 7.07 10.18
CA HIS A 228 -6.28 6.67 9.48
C HIS A 228 -6.60 6.32 8.02
N LEU A 229 -5.88 6.96 7.11
CA LEU A 229 -6.04 6.80 5.67
C LEU A 229 -4.68 6.52 5.03
N TRP A 230 -4.55 5.37 4.37
CA TRP A 230 -3.34 4.97 3.64
C TRP A 230 -3.60 5.02 2.13
N LEU A 231 -2.80 5.82 1.45
CA LEU A 231 -2.81 6.08 0.01
C LEU A 231 -1.42 5.92 -0.60
N ASN A 232 -0.46 5.38 0.15
CA ASN A 232 0.89 5.22 -0.36
C ASN A 232 0.93 4.38 -1.64
N ASP A 233 1.95 4.61 -2.47
CA ASP A 233 2.16 3.90 -3.73
C ASP A 233 1.02 4.08 -4.78
N CYS A 234 0.15 5.08 -4.64
CA CYS A 234 -0.88 5.41 -5.65
C CYS A 234 -0.27 6.25 -6.79
N LYS A 235 0.25 5.55 -7.80
CA LYS A 235 1.11 6.13 -8.86
C LYS A 235 0.46 7.20 -9.73
N PHE A 236 -0.86 7.16 -9.84
CA PHE A 236 -1.63 8.05 -10.70
C PHE A 236 -2.30 9.20 -9.95
N LEU A 237 -2.19 9.22 -8.61
CA LEU A 237 -2.94 10.14 -7.76
C LEU A 237 -2.41 11.56 -7.97
N GLN A 238 -3.23 12.41 -8.57
CA GLN A 238 -2.89 13.80 -8.90
C GLN A 238 -3.38 14.78 -7.83
N SER A 239 -4.55 14.50 -7.27
CA SER A 239 -5.19 15.38 -6.31
C SER A 239 -5.84 14.57 -5.20
N ILE A 240 -5.62 15.02 -3.97
CA ILE A 240 -6.40 14.61 -2.82
C ILE A 240 -7.27 15.81 -2.47
N MET A 241 -8.58 15.61 -2.38
CA MET A 241 -9.52 16.68 -2.02
C MET A 241 -9.72 16.78 -0.51
N GLU A 242 -10.72 17.54 -0.06
CA GLU A 242 -11.03 17.73 1.37
C GLU A 242 -11.00 16.43 2.17
N PHE A 243 -10.35 16.49 3.34
CA PHE A 243 -10.19 15.34 4.22
C PHE A 243 -11.33 15.22 5.24
N PRO A 244 -11.61 14.00 5.71
CA PRO A 244 -12.52 13.82 6.83
C PRO A 244 -12.01 14.55 8.09
N PRO A 245 -12.91 15.18 8.87
CA PRO A 245 -12.55 16.16 9.90
C PRO A 245 -11.77 15.59 11.09
N ASN A 246 -11.86 14.28 11.33
CA ASN A 246 -11.21 13.60 12.44
C ASN A 246 -9.97 12.79 12.02
N LEU A 247 -9.47 13.03 10.80
CA LEU A 247 -8.28 12.35 10.29
C LEU A 247 -7.07 12.69 11.17
N ARG A 248 -6.42 11.64 11.68
CA ARG A 248 -5.22 11.69 12.51
C ARG A 248 -3.99 11.27 11.75
N THR A 249 -4.14 10.38 10.77
CA THR A 249 -3.02 9.85 10.03
C THR A 249 -3.36 9.81 8.55
N LEU A 250 -2.44 10.35 7.75
CA LEU A 250 -2.45 10.27 6.31
C LEU A 250 -1.08 9.77 5.85
N ASP A 251 -1.07 8.68 5.10
CA ASP A 251 0.10 8.25 4.35
C ASP A 251 -0.20 8.41 2.85
N ALA A 252 0.45 9.37 2.19
CA ALA A 252 0.39 9.57 0.75
C ALA A 252 1.79 9.47 0.13
N SER A 253 2.68 8.70 0.76
CA SER A 253 4.04 8.52 0.29
C SER A 253 4.08 7.78 -1.05
N ASN A 254 5.11 8.03 -1.86
CA ASN A 254 5.28 7.42 -3.18
C ASN A 254 4.10 7.65 -4.17
N CYS A 255 3.46 8.82 -4.09
CA CYS A 255 2.48 9.32 -5.07
C CYS A 255 3.13 10.41 -5.97
N PRO A 256 3.83 10.04 -7.06
CA PRO A 256 4.71 10.96 -7.80
C PRO A 256 3.98 12.04 -8.61
N LEU A 257 2.68 11.86 -8.89
CA LEU A 257 1.87 12.83 -9.64
C LEU A 257 1.09 13.79 -8.73
N LEU A 258 1.19 13.64 -7.41
CA LEU A 258 0.41 14.44 -6.47
C LEU A 258 0.89 15.90 -6.51
N GLU A 259 0.07 16.79 -7.06
CA GLU A 259 0.44 18.20 -7.31
C GLU A 259 0.49 19.06 -6.02
N GLY A 260 0.03 18.50 -4.90
CA GLY A 260 0.05 19.11 -3.58
C GLY A 260 -1.05 18.54 -2.69
N LEU A 261 -0.85 18.61 -1.37
CA LEU A 261 -1.93 18.31 -0.42
C LEU A 261 -2.89 19.50 -0.33
N PRO A 262 -4.22 19.28 -0.21
CA PRO A 262 -5.17 20.35 -0.01
C PRO A 262 -4.96 20.98 1.37
N ASN A 263 -5.66 22.07 1.64
CA ASN A 263 -5.48 22.85 2.87
C ASN A 263 -5.73 22.00 4.14
N LEU A 264 -4.64 21.65 4.83
CA LEU A 264 -4.64 20.84 6.06
C LEU A 264 -4.99 21.64 7.32
N SER A 265 -5.21 22.95 7.22
CA SER A 265 -5.36 23.83 8.41
C SER A 265 -6.55 23.49 9.32
N ASN A 266 -7.53 22.72 8.83
CA ASN A 266 -8.64 22.21 9.64
C ASN A 266 -8.30 20.92 10.41
N LEU A 267 -7.22 20.22 10.07
CA LEU A 267 -6.82 18.95 10.67
C LEU A 267 -5.77 19.16 11.76
N LYS A 268 -6.19 19.71 12.90
CA LYS A 268 -5.30 20.04 14.04
C LYS A 268 -4.61 18.83 14.69
N HIS A 269 -5.03 17.62 14.35
CA HIS A 269 -4.55 16.35 14.93
C HIS A 269 -3.82 15.47 13.92
N LEU A 270 -3.50 15.99 12.72
CA LEU A 270 -2.88 15.18 11.67
C LEU A 270 -1.39 14.97 11.95
N GLU A 271 -1.02 13.72 12.19
CA GLU A 271 0.33 13.18 12.14
C GLU A 271 0.54 12.57 10.74
N CYS A 272 1.34 13.24 9.90
CA CYS A 272 1.73 12.68 8.62
C CYS A 272 2.77 11.55 8.85
N ILE A 273 2.54 10.38 8.25
CA ILE A 273 3.58 9.34 8.17
C ILE A 273 4.51 9.78 7.05
N GLU A 274 5.62 10.40 7.43
CA GLU A 274 6.66 10.80 6.49
C GLU A 274 7.49 9.56 6.12
N PRO A 275 7.86 9.38 4.84
CA PRO A 275 8.78 8.32 4.47
C PRO A 275 10.12 8.55 5.19
N ASP A 276 10.68 7.49 5.77
CA ASP A 276 12.01 7.53 6.38
C ASP A 276 13.04 7.95 5.32
N TYR A 277 13.57 9.17 5.45
CA TYR A 277 14.60 9.72 4.57
C TYR A 277 15.88 8.88 4.69
N LEU A 278 16.38 8.38 3.56
CA LEU A 278 17.55 7.50 3.56
C LEU A 278 18.81 8.15 2.99
N GLU A 279 18.71 9.21 2.18
CA GLU A 279 19.91 9.95 1.76
C GLU A 279 19.53 11.32 1.21
N MET A 280 20.31 12.34 1.56
CA MET A 280 20.30 13.62 0.86
C MET A 280 21.68 13.83 0.25
N THR A 281 21.73 13.90 -1.08
CA THR A 281 22.95 14.27 -1.80
C THR A 281 22.81 15.68 -2.36
N TYR A 282 23.92 16.38 -2.53
CA TYR A 282 23.93 17.70 -3.16
C TYR A 282 24.78 17.63 -4.43
N TRP A 283 24.51 18.52 -5.37
CA TRP A 283 25.31 18.67 -6.58
C TRP A 283 25.61 20.14 -6.82
N VAL A 284 26.79 20.42 -7.35
CA VAL A 284 27.25 21.77 -7.67
C VAL A 284 27.96 21.71 -9.01
N ASP A 285 27.49 22.54 -9.95
CA ASP A 285 28.12 22.80 -11.24
C ASP A 285 29.00 24.04 -11.08
N TYR A 286 30.31 23.94 -11.31
CA TYR A 286 31.27 25.01 -11.08
C TYR A 286 32.38 25.03 -12.13
N VAL A 287 32.97 26.21 -12.33
CA VAL A 287 34.16 26.43 -13.14
C VAL A 287 35.29 26.89 -12.22
N ASN A 288 36.40 26.17 -12.21
CA ASN A 288 37.63 26.60 -11.54
C ASN A 288 38.50 27.36 -12.55
N GLU A 289 38.60 28.68 -12.38
CA GLU A 289 39.41 29.54 -13.25
C GLU A 289 40.89 29.59 -12.80
N GLY A 290 41.21 29.03 -11.63
CA GLY A 290 42.55 28.95 -11.04
C GLY A 290 43.31 27.65 -11.35
N LYS A 291 44.64 27.69 -11.26
CA LYS A 291 45.54 26.51 -11.42
C LYS A 291 45.89 25.82 -10.10
N HIS A 292 45.17 26.12 -9.03
CA HIS A 292 45.42 25.64 -7.67
C HIS A 292 44.24 24.85 -7.12
N ASP A 293 44.48 24.11 -6.04
CA ASP A 293 43.43 23.40 -5.31
C ASP A 293 42.46 24.41 -4.69
N VAL A 294 41.17 24.11 -4.73
CA VAL A 294 40.10 25.02 -4.30
C VAL A 294 39.15 24.32 -3.34
N THR A 295 38.63 25.09 -2.38
CA THR A 295 37.67 24.63 -1.38
C THR A 295 36.27 25.07 -1.76
N LEU A 296 35.33 24.13 -1.83
CA LEU A 296 33.91 24.41 -2.00
C LEU A 296 33.17 24.21 -0.69
N GLN A 297 32.38 25.21 -0.31
CA GLN A 297 31.44 25.16 0.78
C GLN A 297 30.01 25.14 0.25
N VAL A 298 29.19 24.22 0.76
CA VAL A 298 27.77 24.11 0.47
C VAL A 298 26.99 24.28 1.78
N ILE A 299 26.05 25.21 1.81
CA ILE A 299 25.18 25.47 2.96
C ILE A 299 23.74 25.13 2.55
N ILE A 300 23.08 24.28 3.31
CA ILE A 300 21.69 23.90 3.12
C ILE A 300 20.91 24.41 4.33
N LYS A 301 19.92 25.28 4.11
CA LYS A 301 19.09 25.87 5.16
C LYS A 301 17.67 25.40 5.01
N ASN A 302 17.08 24.93 6.10
CA ASN A 302 15.66 24.70 6.21
C ASN A 302 15.01 25.88 6.91
N LYS A 303 14.28 26.70 6.14
CA LYS A 303 13.61 27.91 6.64
C LYS A 303 12.34 27.62 7.44
N THR A 304 11.84 26.40 7.42
CA THR A 304 10.63 26.02 8.17
C THR A 304 10.94 25.77 9.63
N ASN A 305 12.11 25.19 9.94
CA ASN A 305 12.53 24.88 11.30
C ASN A 305 13.84 25.59 11.74
N ASP A 306 14.33 26.52 10.93
CA ASP A 306 15.55 27.32 11.17
C ASP A 306 16.83 26.48 11.37
N THR A 307 16.89 25.31 10.74
CA THR A 307 18.10 24.46 10.75
C THR A 307 19.01 24.76 9.56
N GLU A 308 20.32 24.63 9.79
CA GLU A 308 21.36 24.91 8.79
C GLU A 308 22.42 23.82 8.84
N TRP A 309 22.82 23.34 7.67
CA TRP A 309 23.86 22.34 7.49
C TRP A 309 24.93 22.89 6.55
N THR A 310 26.19 22.82 6.97
CA THR A 310 27.33 23.29 6.18
C THR A 310 28.24 22.11 5.85
N TYR A 311 28.60 21.99 4.58
CA TYR A 311 29.47 20.95 4.04
C TYR A 311 30.64 21.60 3.34
N GLU A 312 31.83 21.03 3.50
CA GLU A 312 33.06 21.50 2.85
C GLU A 312 33.71 20.34 2.10
N ALA A 313 34.08 20.59 0.85
CA ALA A 313 34.77 19.64 -0.01
C ALA A 313 36.01 20.29 -0.61
N ASN A 314 37.15 19.62 -0.45
CA ASN A 314 38.42 20.03 -1.05
C ASN A 314 38.61 19.29 -2.38
N PHE A 315 38.76 20.03 -3.48
CA PHE A 315 38.97 19.42 -4.80
C PHE A 315 40.44 19.54 -5.24
N PHE A 316 41.00 18.41 -5.67
CA PHE A 316 42.35 18.32 -6.21
C PHE A 316 42.30 18.32 -7.74
N ARG A 317 42.79 19.41 -8.36
CA ARG A 317 42.97 19.63 -9.81
C ARG A 317 41.71 19.64 -10.70
N THR A 318 41.85 20.31 -11.84
CA THR A 318 40.85 20.57 -12.89
C THR A 318 39.97 19.36 -13.21
N PHE A 319 38.72 19.43 -12.79
CA PHE A 319 37.66 18.48 -13.17
C PHE A 319 36.90 18.99 -14.40
N GLU A 320 36.40 18.06 -15.20
CA GLU A 320 35.62 18.32 -16.41
C GLU A 320 34.31 19.08 -16.08
N VAL A 321 33.90 19.95 -17.00
CA VAL A 321 32.61 20.65 -16.98
C VAL A 321 31.47 19.66 -16.69
N ASN A 322 30.61 19.94 -15.70
CA ASN A 322 29.52 19.08 -15.19
C ASN A 322 29.90 17.93 -14.21
N SER A 323 30.94 18.11 -13.39
CA SER A 323 31.33 17.09 -12.40
C SER A 323 30.37 17.03 -11.19
N TRP A 324 29.82 15.85 -10.91
CA TRP A 324 28.97 15.58 -9.76
C TRP A 324 29.84 15.45 -8.50
N VAL A 325 29.57 16.24 -7.46
CA VAL A 325 30.25 16.16 -6.18
C VAL A 325 29.51 15.20 -5.25
N SER A 326 30.26 14.32 -4.59
CA SER A 326 29.77 13.17 -3.81
C SER A 326 29.07 13.51 -2.49
N ASN A 327 28.29 12.52 -2.03
CA ASN A 327 27.47 12.33 -0.83
C ASN A 327 28.03 12.95 0.46
N GLY A 328 27.36 13.97 0.97
CA GLY A 328 27.45 14.36 2.39
C GLY A 328 26.62 13.40 3.26
N PRO A 329 26.97 13.22 4.55
CA PRO A 329 26.15 12.43 5.46
C PRO A 329 24.75 13.04 5.62
N GLN A 330 23.77 12.18 5.91
CA GLN A 330 22.36 12.53 6.09
C GLN A 330 22.15 13.61 7.15
N PRO A 331 21.43 14.70 6.86
CA PRO A 331 20.70 15.42 7.87
C PRO A 331 19.34 14.77 8.17
N TYR A 332 19.02 14.70 9.46
CA TYR A 332 17.70 14.41 10.04
C TYR A 332 16.59 15.32 9.46
N PRO A 333 15.30 14.95 9.56
CA PRO A 333 14.39 14.94 8.43
C PRO A 333 14.00 16.35 7.96
N ILE A 334 14.33 16.64 6.70
CA ILE A 334 13.64 17.64 5.88
C ILE A 334 12.25 17.08 5.60
N ARG A 335 11.19 17.78 5.99
CA ARG A 335 9.80 17.33 5.88
C ARG A 335 9.14 17.79 4.59
N CYS A 336 8.02 17.16 4.24
CA CYS A 336 7.17 17.67 3.17
C CYS A 336 6.68 19.10 3.51
N GLY A 337 6.81 20.04 2.57
CA GLY A 337 6.49 21.46 2.79
C GLY A 337 7.60 22.29 3.44
N ASP A 338 8.76 21.68 3.71
CA ASP A 338 9.92 22.44 4.19
C ASP A 338 10.51 23.32 3.08
N LYS A 339 10.79 24.57 3.44
CA LYS A 339 11.41 25.54 2.53
C LYS A 339 12.91 25.40 2.60
N ILE A 340 13.49 24.70 1.63
CA ILE A 340 14.93 24.46 1.56
C ILE A 340 15.60 25.50 0.65
N GLU A 341 16.66 26.13 1.18
CA GLU A 341 17.58 26.97 0.42
C GLU A 341 18.96 26.30 0.38
N VAL A 342 19.53 26.20 -0.81
CA VAL A 342 20.87 25.65 -1.03
C VAL A 342 21.78 26.75 -1.52
N TYR A 343 22.91 26.90 -0.87
CA TYR A 343 23.97 27.84 -1.20
C TYR A 343 25.22 27.05 -1.51
N ALA A 344 25.95 27.42 -2.56
CA ALA A 344 27.26 26.87 -2.85
C ALA A 344 28.20 28.01 -3.23
N GLY A 345 29.40 27.99 -2.67
CA GLY A 345 30.43 29.01 -2.87
C GLY A 345 31.76 28.55 -2.31
N GLY A 346 32.82 29.32 -2.49
CA GLY A 346 34.15 28.89 -2.06
C GLY A 346 35.20 29.96 -2.30
N ASP A 347 36.41 29.52 -2.60
CA ASP A 347 37.54 30.39 -2.96
C ASP A 347 37.21 31.33 -4.15
N GLU A 348 37.92 32.47 -4.26
CA GLU A 348 37.64 33.50 -5.27
C GLU A 348 37.73 32.99 -6.72
N ASP A 349 38.51 31.93 -6.94
CA ASP A 349 38.72 31.30 -8.26
C ASP A 349 37.58 30.32 -8.63
N LEU A 350 36.61 30.06 -7.74
CA LEU A 350 35.46 29.19 -7.97
C LEU A 350 34.23 29.97 -8.43
N LYS A 351 33.83 29.71 -9.67
CA LYS A 351 32.57 30.22 -10.22
C LYS A 351 31.51 29.14 -10.24
N VAL A 352 30.62 29.15 -9.24
CA VAL A 352 29.47 28.23 -9.20
C VAL A 352 28.44 28.65 -10.24
N GLU A 353 28.13 27.76 -11.18
CA GLU A 353 27.11 27.96 -12.20
C GLU A 353 25.72 27.60 -11.68
N LYS A 354 25.57 26.42 -11.07
CA LYS A 354 24.32 25.88 -10.51
C LYS A 354 24.61 25.03 -9.27
N CYS A 355 23.60 24.85 -8.43
CA CYS A 355 23.65 23.87 -7.34
C CYS A 355 22.25 23.33 -7.06
N GLY A 356 22.17 22.22 -6.32
CA GLY A 356 20.90 21.66 -5.89
C GLY A 356 21.09 20.48 -4.95
N ILE A 357 19.97 19.90 -4.55
CA ILE A 357 19.92 18.68 -3.74
C ILE A 357 19.14 17.58 -4.46
N HIS A 358 19.42 16.35 -4.07
CA HIS A 358 18.72 15.15 -4.47
C HIS A 358 18.34 14.37 -3.20
N LEU A 359 17.08 13.96 -3.13
CA LEU A 359 16.51 13.25 -1.98
C LEU A 359 16.23 11.79 -2.38
N ALA A 360 16.78 10.85 -1.63
CA ALA A 360 16.55 9.42 -1.78
C ALA A 360 15.74 8.89 -0.58
N TYR A 361 14.70 8.10 -0.88
CA TYR A 361 13.74 7.58 0.08
C TYR A 361 13.88 6.06 0.20
N LYS A 362 13.72 5.49 1.40
CA LYS A 362 13.55 4.04 1.57
C LYS A 362 12.09 3.70 1.30
N GLN A 363 11.85 2.77 0.39
CA GLN A 363 10.55 2.10 0.33
C GLN A 363 10.49 1.14 1.53
N HIS A 364 9.53 1.32 2.44
CA HIS A 364 9.22 0.32 3.46
C HIS A 364 8.59 -0.89 2.77
N SER A 365 9.42 -1.82 2.28
CA SER A 365 8.95 -3.18 2.10
C SER A 365 8.88 -3.80 3.49
N GLN A 366 7.69 -3.87 4.08
CA GLN A 366 7.45 -4.82 5.16
C GLN A 366 7.63 -6.24 4.60
N SER A 367 8.85 -6.76 4.65
CA SER A 367 9.08 -8.19 4.76
C SER A 367 10.11 -8.44 5.84
N MET A 368 9.62 -8.86 7.01
CA MET A 368 10.42 -9.70 7.88
C MET A 368 10.66 -11.01 7.13
N MET A 369 11.86 -11.19 6.57
CA MET A 369 12.60 -12.44 6.65
C MET A 369 14.08 -12.13 6.41
N GLU A 370 14.87 -12.24 7.48
CA GLU A 370 16.30 -12.49 7.40
C GLU A 370 16.53 -13.74 6.53
N THR A 371 17.28 -13.62 5.45
CA THR A 371 18.25 -14.66 5.06
C THR A 371 19.38 -13.98 4.30
N GLU A 372 20.57 -14.02 4.91
CA GLU A 372 21.82 -13.67 4.26
C GLU A 372 22.09 -14.59 3.06
N SER A 373 22.41 -14.01 1.90
CA SER A 373 23.41 -14.53 0.96
C SER A 373 23.80 -13.46 -0.06
N LYS A 374 25.12 -13.33 -0.25
CA LYS A 374 25.87 -12.27 -0.93
C LYS A 374 25.83 -12.33 -2.47
N ILE A 375 25.78 -11.12 -3.07
CA ILE A 375 26.46 -10.63 -4.29
C ILE A 375 26.16 -11.34 -5.63
N LEU A 376 25.46 -10.67 -6.57
CA LEU A 376 26.10 -9.95 -7.69
C LEU A 376 25.10 -9.07 -8.45
N VAL A 377 25.67 -7.94 -8.89
CA VAL A 377 25.15 -6.80 -9.64
C VAL A 377 24.22 -7.18 -10.81
N ASP A 378 23.03 -6.57 -10.83
CA ASP A 378 22.44 -6.05 -12.07
C ASP A 378 21.66 -4.76 -11.73
N PHE A 379 22.34 -3.64 -11.94
CA PHE A 379 21.71 -2.33 -12.00
C PHE A 379 20.91 -2.26 -13.31
N ILE A 380 19.59 -2.47 -13.23
CA ILE A 380 18.67 -2.03 -14.28
C ILE A 380 17.86 -0.84 -13.74
N PRO A 381 17.98 0.35 -14.35
CA PRO A 381 17.48 1.59 -13.80
C PRO A 381 15.97 1.71 -14.00
N GLN A 382 15.19 1.71 -12.92
CA GLN A 382 13.79 2.11 -12.97
C GLN A 382 13.63 3.53 -12.45
N LYS A 383 13.55 4.45 -13.42
CA LYS A 383 13.04 5.83 -13.37
C LYS A 383 13.48 6.69 -12.17
N ARG A 384 14.58 7.42 -12.40
CA ARG A 384 14.95 8.65 -11.70
C ARG A 384 13.78 9.65 -11.76
N GLY A 385 13.16 9.95 -10.63
CA GLY A 385 12.34 11.15 -10.48
C GLY A 385 13.25 12.37 -10.55
N HIS A 386 13.34 13.00 -11.72
CA HIS A 386 14.06 14.25 -11.89
C HIS A 386 13.18 15.42 -11.44
N VAL A 387 13.51 16.05 -10.31
CA VAL A 387 13.11 17.44 -10.07
C VAL A 387 14.25 18.30 -10.59
N ALA A 388 14.18 18.65 -11.88
CA ALA A 388 15.09 19.61 -12.49
C ALA A 388 14.50 21.02 -12.32
N VAL A 389 14.92 21.76 -11.29
CA VAL A 389 14.60 23.19 -11.19
C VAL A 389 15.68 23.96 -11.97
N GLN A 390 15.29 24.55 -13.08
CA GLN A 390 16.14 25.35 -13.95
C GLN A 390 15.77 26.83 -13.77
N THR A 391 16.74 27.70 -13.45
CA THR A 391 16.58 29.16 -13.61
C THR A 391 17.83 29.83 -14.16
N SER A 392 17.62 30.83 -15.02
CA SER A 392 18.59 31.55 -15.85
C SER A 392 19.09 32.86 -15.22
N ASN A 393 20.23 33.36 -15.74
CA ASN A 393 21.00 34.53 -15.28
C ASN A 393 20.24 35.86 -15.23
N LYS A 394 20.57 36.68 -14.23
CA LYS A 394 20.98 38.10 -14.40
C LYS A 394 21.81 38.58 -13.19
N SER A 395 22.88 39.31 -13.49
CA SER A 395 23.91 39.81 -12.58
C SER A 395 23.50 41.08 -11.81
N SER A 396 24.03 41.24 -10.60
CA SER A 396 24.87 42.40 -10.21
C SER A 396 25.33 42.26 -8.75
N ASN A 397 26.55 42.72 -8.51
CA ASN A 397 27.33 42.62 -7.26
C ASN A 397 26.65 43.28 -6.05
N GLU A 398 26.74 42.67 -4.88
CA GLU A 398 27.72 43.02 -3.83
C GLU A 398 27.64 42.05 -2.63
N ASN A 399 28.81 41.52 -2.24
CA ASN A 399 29.18 40.77 -1.03
C ASN A 399 28.72 39.29 -0.84
N LYS A 400 29.65 38.39 -1.20
CA LYS A 400 29.93 37.01 -0.73
C LYS A 400 28.73 36.08 -0.48
N LEU A 401 28.41 35.29 -1.52
CA LEU A 401 27.41 34.19 -1.70
C LEU A 401 26.37 34.54 -2.78
N SER A 402 26.78 34.55 -4.05
CA SER A 402 25.89 34.89 -5.16
C SER A 402 25.38 33.63 -5.87
N LYS A 403 24.24 33.10 -5.42
CA LYS A 403 23.16 32.47 -6.24
C LYS A 403 22.09 31.87 -5.33
N ARG A 404 20.82 32.17 -5.63
CA ARG A 404 19.65 31.81 -4.81
C ARG A 404 18.76 30.86 -5.61
N LEU A 405 18.47 29.69 -5.06
CA LEU A 405 17.41 28.80 -5.53
C LEU A 405 16.39 28.63 -4.41
N LYS A 406 15.11 28.79 -4.76
CA LYS A 406 13.97 28.60 -3.87
C LYS A 406 13.19 27.40 -4.39
N LEU A 407 13.15 26.32 -3.63
CA LEU A 407 12.12 25.28 -3.79
C LEU A 407 10.94 25.77 -2.95
N GLU A 408 9.83 26.14 -3.60
CA GLU A 408 8.56 26.45 -2.92
C GLU A 408 7.73 25.20 -2.71
#